data_AF-A0A3D3L0Q7-F1
#
_entry.id   AF-A0A3D3L0Q7-F1
#
_cell.length_a   1.000
_cell.length_b   1.000
_cell.length_c   1.000
_cell.angle_alpha   90.00
_cell.angle_beta   90.00
_cell.angle_gamma   90.00
#
_symmetry.space_group_name_H-M   'P 1'
#
loop_
_entity.id
_entity.type
_entity.pdbx_description
1 polymer ?
#
loop_
_entity_poly.entity_id
_entity_poly.type
_entity_poly.pdbx_seq_one_letter_code
_entity_poly.pdbx_strand_id
1 'polypeptide(L)'
;GGRLDSTNVLTPIQTIITSIAVDHSEILGKTIDEIAFEKGGIIKNGTPLILANQEPTVKNILQNRAKQKNSSVFTLNNSSIETTANINTSTRFHVNDISFCTPLRGYHQGMNAAISVLSINHFDPEISTETIQKGLSNVSWPGRLQQMDPIKPIYYDVAHNAHGIHTILNMFRSWWSKKPLGVLVLKSEKNINLIAPILKDSFSELIVTSLPDVGIIPAETLWKTLTREGIPCTMIKDVNIALTTLNENVSNDTPGLIFGSHYIANAIFEFFSFSFDNGVI
;
A
#
# COMPACT_ATOMS: atom_id res chain seq x y z
N GLY A 1 8.62 12.68 -0.58
CA GLY A 1 8.87 13.12 -1.96
C GLY A 1 10.12 12.42 -2.46
N GLY A 2 11.19 13.17 -2.70
CA GLY A 2 12.53 12.63 -2.92
C GLY A 2 13.57 13.75 -2.98
N ARG A 3 13.53 14.54 -4.06
CA ARG A 3 14.48 15.63 -4.33
C ARG A 3 14.66 16.62 -3.18
N LEU A 4 13.55 17.07 -2.59
CA LEU A 4 13.50 18.04 -1.50
C LEU A 4 13.17 17.41 -0.14
N ASP A 5 13.25 16.09 -0.04
CA ASP A 5 13.00 15.38 1.20
C ASP A 5 14.16 15.61 2.18
N SER A 6 13.89 15.77 3.46
CA SER A 6 14.93 15.99 4.48
C SER A 6 15.94 14.85 4.55
N THR A 7 15.51 13.64 4.18
CA THR A 7 16.37 12.45 4.07
C THR A 7 17.37 12.50 2.92
N ASN A 8 17.16 13.37 1.91
CA ASN A 8 17.96 13.41 0.69
C ASN A 8 19.32 14.11 0.84
N VAL A 9 19.72 14.46 2.06
CA VAL A 9 21.06 14.96 2.38
C VAL A 9 22.12 13.85 2.43
N LEU A 10 21.70 12.59 2.40
CA LEU A 10 22.58 11.42 2.50
C LEU A 10 23.28 11.08 1.17
N THR A 11 24.41 10.39 1.30
CA THR A 11 25.15 9.74 0.20
C THR A 11 25.04 8.22 0.38
N PRO A 12 24.00 7.58 -0.15
CA PRO A 12 23.78 6.16 0.08
C PRO A 12 24.66 5.31 -0.84
N ILE A 13 24.90 4.08 -0.39
CA ILE A 13 25.56 3.00 -1.15
C ILE A 13 24.71 2.52 -2.34
N GLN A 14 23.38 2.60 -2.23
CA GLN A 14 22.41 2.29 -3.28
C GLN A 14 21.13 3.07 -3.05
N THR A 15 20.39 3.32 -4.12
CA THR A 15 19.07 3.99 -4.07
C THR A 15 18.00 3.01 -4.54
N ILE A 16 16.81 3.08 -3.95
CA ILE A 16 15.69 2.19 -4.29
C ILE A 16 14.48 3.05 -4.62
N ILE A 17 13.88 2.82 -5.79
CA ILE A 17 12.62 3.45 -6.18
C ILE A 17 11.59 2.35 -6.41
N THR A 18 10.60 2.27 -5.51
CA THR A 18 9.43 1.39 -5.62
C THR A 18 8.44 1.93 -6.67
N SER A 19 7.33 1.22 -6.92
CA SER A 19 6.33 1.63 -7.92
C SER A 19 5.84 3.07 -7.65
N ILE A 20 5.90 3.92 -8.66
CA ILE A 20 5.40 5.28 -8.61
C ILE A 20 3.99 5.31 -9.21
N ALA A 21 3.04 5.77 -8.40
CA ALA A 21 1.70 6.10 -8.82
C ALA A 21 1.39 7.56 -8.47
N VAL A 22 0.30 8.08 -9.02
CA VAL A 22 -0.19 9.43 -8.66
C VAL A 22 -0.62 9.43 -7.20
N ASP A 23 0.07 10.22 -6.39
CA ASP A 23 -0.23 10.49 -4.98
C ASP A 23 0.36 11.84 -4.59
N HIS A 24 -0.23 12.51 -3.60
CA HIS A 24 0.22 13.82 -3.09
C HIS A 24 0.38 14.89 -4.18
N SER A 25 -0.63 15.04 -5.05
CA SER A 25 -0.55 15.92 -6.22
C SER A 25 -0.38 17.40 -5.90
N GLU A 26 -0.69 17.82 -4.68
CA GLU A 26 -0.51 19.19 -4.20
C GLU A 26 0.96 19.53 -3.88
N ILE A 27 1.78 18.51 -3.59
CA ILE A 27 3.18 18.68 -3.14
C ILE A 27 4.17 18.21 -4.21
N LEU A 28 3.86 17.11 -4.92
CA LEU A 28 4.79 16.43 -5.82
C LEU A 28 4.54 16.74 -7.31
N GLY A 29 3.48 17.47 -7.62
CA GLY A 29 3.05 17.75 -9.00
C GLY A 29 1.75 17.04 -9.38
N LYS A 30 1.09 17.55 -10.42
CA LYS A 30 -0.22 17.06 -10.88
C LYS A 30 -0.10 15.89 -11.86
N THR A 31 1.07 15.69 -12.45
CA THR A 31 1.33 14.65 -13.44
C THR A 31 2.24 13.56 -12.89
N ILE A 32 2.11 12.35 -13.42
CA ILE A 32 2.99 11.23 -13.06
C ILE A 32 4.46 11.54 -13.37
N ASP A 33 4.71 12.35 -14.40
CA ASP A 33 6.04 12.75 -14.83
C ASP A 33 6.72 13.69 -13.81
N GLU A 34 5.98 14.67 -13.28
CA GLU A 34 6.45 15.55 -12.21
C GLU A 34 6.75 14.74 -10.93
N ILE A 35 5.85 13.83 -10.57
CA ILE A 35 6.03 12.95 -9.40
C ILE A 35 7.27 12.05 -9.59
N ALA A 36 7.47 11.50 -10.79
CA ALA A 36 8.65 10.71 -11.13
C ALA A 36 9.94 11.53 -11.06
N PHE A 37 9.91 12.79 -11.51
CA PHE A 37 11.05 13.70 -11.39
C PHE A 37 11.40 14.00 -9.94
N GLU A 38 10.40 14.30 -9.11
CA GLU A 38 10.60 14.56 -7.67
C GLU A 38 11.16 13.33 -6.96
N LYS A 39 10.60 12.14 -7.19
CA LYS A 39 11.10 10.89 -6.57
C LYS A 39 12.47 10.48 -7.10
N GLY A 40 12.74 10.66 -8.39
CA GLY A 40 14.06 10.46 -9.00
C GLY A 40 15.14 11.38 -8.43
N GLY A 41 14.76 12.41 -7.68
CA GLY A 41 15.64 13.28 -6.92
C GLY A 41 16.63 12.58 -5.99
N ILE A 42 16.32 11.36 -5.55
CA ILE A 42 17.21 10.58 -4.68
C ILE A 42 18.37 9.91 -5.41
N ILE A 43 18.31 9.79 -6.75
CA ILE A 43 19.37 9.18 -7.57
C ILE A 43 20.65 10.02 -7.46
N LYS A 44 21.73 9.40 -6.98
CA LYS A 44 23.03 10.06 -6.73
C LYS A 44 24.08 9.66 -7.77
N ASN A 45 25.11 10.49 -7.90
CA ASN A 45 26.16 10.31 -8.89
C ASN A 45 26.99 9.05 -8.58
N GLY A 46 27.10 8.12 -9.54
CA GLY A 46 27.85 6.86 -9.38
C GLY A 46 27.22 5.85 -8.43
N THR A 47 26.07 6.15 -7.82
CA THR A 47 25.38 5.27 -6.88
C THR A 47 24.39 4.37 -7.62
N PRO A 48 24.41 3.04 -7.45
CA PRO A 48 23.42 2.12 -8.02
C PRO A 48 21.96 2.50 -7.72
N LEU A 49 21.09 2.27 -8.71
CA LEU A 49 19.64 2.41 -8.60
C LEU A 49 18.98 1.03 -8.74
N ILE A 50 18.32 0.57 -7.68
CA ILE A 50 17.37 -0.54 -7.71
C ILE A 50 15.99 0.02 -8.05
N LEU A 51 15.41 -0.44 -9.15
CA LEU A 51 14.18 0.12 -9.70
C LEU A 51 13.11 -0.98 -9.82
N ALA A 52 11.99 -0.77 -9.11
CA ALA A 52 10.78 -1.56 -9.31
C ALA A 52 10.21 -1.38 -10.71
N ASN A 53 9.38 -2.31 -11.19
CA ASN A 53 8.68 -2.12 -12.46
C ASN A 53 7.83 -0.83 -12.41
N GLN A 54 7.84 -0.08 -13.50
CA GLN A 54 7.17 1.21 -13.63
C GLN A 54 6.41 1.26 -14.95
N GLU A 55 5.45 2.17 -15.04
CA GLU A 55 4.90 2.61 -16.32
C GLU A 55 6.01 3.10 -17.26
N PRO A 56 5.91 2.90 -18.58
CA PRO A 56 6.96 3.24 -19.53
C PRO A 56 7.45 4.70 -19.43
N THR A 57 6.55 5.65 -19.19
CA THR A 57 6.87 7.08 -19.07
C THR A 57 7.75 7.34 -17.84
N VAL A 58 7.34 6.84 -16.69
CA VAL A 58 8.07 6.92 -15.42
C VAL A 58 9.43 6.24 -15.54
N LYS A 59 9.46 5.02 -16.11
CA LYS A 59 10.69 4.26 -16.33
C LYS A 59 11.70 5.08 -17.12
N ASN A 60 11.28 5.69 -18.22
CA ASN A 60 12.14 6.50 -19.08
C ASN A 60 12.69 7.73 -18.33
N ILE A 61 11.86 8.43 -17.54
CA ILE A 61 12.30 9.57 -16.74
C ILE A 61 13.40 9.16 -15.75
N LEU A 62 13.19 8.07 -15.02
CA LEU A 62 14.14 7.58 -14.02
C LEU A 62 15.43 7.06 -14.66
N GLN A 63 15.34 6.33 -15.78
CA GLN A 63 16.50 5.83 -16.52
C GLN A 63 17.35 6.98 -17.11
N ASN A 64 16.71 8.01 -17.66
CA ASN A 64 17.42 9.19 -18.16
C ASN A 64 18.16 9.92 -17.02
N ARG A 65 17.52 10.02 -15.85
CA ARG A 65 18.16 10.62 -14.68
C ARG A 65 19.32 9.77 -14.15
N ALA A 66 19.17 8.45 -14.11
CA ALA A 66 20.25 7.54 -13.76
C ALA A 66 21.44 7.69 -14.71
N LYS A 67 21.18 7.76 -16.03
CA LYS A 67 22.21 8.02 -17.05
C LYS A 67 22.94 9.33 -16.81
N GLN A 68 22.23 10.43 -16.54
CA GLN A 68 22.84 11.73 -16.21
C GLN A 68 23.70 11.71 -14.94
N LYS A 69 23.38 10.82 -14.01
CA LYS A 69 24.11 10.60 -12.76
C LYS A 69 25.14 9.48 -12.85
N ASN A 70 25.40 8.92 -14.03
CA ASN A 70 26.29 7.77 -14.18
C ASN A 70 25.96 6.63 -13.19
N SER A 71 24.66 6.42 -12.96
CA SER A 71 24.12 5.43 -12.02
C SER A 71 23.69 4.18 -12.78
N SER A 72 24.23 3.03 -12.38
CA SER A 72 23.80 1.73 -12.90
C SER A 72 22.39 1.41 -12.43
N VAL A 73 21.54 0.92 -13.33
CA VAL A 73 20.13 0.59 -13.04
C VAL A 73 19.94 -0.91 -13.00
N PHE A 74 19.40 -1.41 -11.90
CA PHE A 74 19.04 -2.81 -11.69
C PHE A 74 17.52 -2.92 -11.55
N THR A 75 16.90 -3.77 -12.38
CA THR A 75 15.46 -4.02 -12.36
C THR A 75 15.21 -5.51 -12.37
N LEU A 76 14.11 -5.95 -11.76
CA LEU A 76 13.60 -7.29 -12.00
C LEU A 76 12.93 -7.33 -13.38
N ASN A 77 13.24 -8.36 -14.17
CA ASN A 77 12.49 -8.61 -15.40
C ASN A 77 11.09 -9.11 -15.01
N ASN A 78 10.05 -8.67 -15.71
CA ASN A 78 8.66 -9.07 -15.40
C ASN A 78 8.45 -10.59 -15.47
N SER A 79 9.24 -11.30 -16.27
CA SER A 79 9.23 -12.77 -16.36
C SER A 79 9.83 -13.46 -15.13
N SER A 80 10.55 -12.73 -14.27
CA SER A 80 11.26 -13.30 -13.12
C SER A 80 10.44 -13.28 -11.84
N ILE A 81 9.31 -12.56 -11.80
CA ILE A 81 8.46 -12.45 -10.61
C ILE A 81 7.11 -13.12 -10.87
N GLU A 82 7.02 -14.41 -10.54
CA GLU A 82 5.73 -15.06 -10.38
C GLU A 82 5.29 -14.93 -8.93
N THR A 83 4.14 -14.30 -8.69
CA THR A 83 3.61 -14.09 -7.34
C THR A 83 2.30 -14.85 -7.16
N THR A 84 2.24 -15.66 -6.09
CA THR A 84 1.02 -16.33 -5.66
C THR A 84 0.65 -15.80 -4.28
N ALA A 85 -0.43 -15.01 -4.23
CA ALA A 85 -0.96 -14.50 -2.98
C ALA A 85 -1.98 -15.49 -2.40
N ASN A 86 -1.73 -15.97 -1.19
CA ASN A 86 -2.73 -16.72 -0.43
C ASN A 86 -3.36 -15.80 0.62
N ILE A 87 -4.69 -15.71 0.57
CA ILE A 87 -5.52 -14.96 1.51
C ILE A 87 -5.26 -15.31 3.00
N ASN A 88 -4.94 -16.57 3.29
CA ASN A 88 -4.94 -17.10 4.65
C ASN A 88 -3.57 -17.09 5.35
N THR A 89 -2.46 -16.80 4.67
CA THR A 89 -1.14 -16.99 5.28
C THR A 89 -0.10 -15.96 4.85
N SER A 90 0.27 -15.99 3.57
CA SER A 90 1.54 -15.41 3.11
C SER A 90 1.52 -15.25 1.59
N THR A 91 2.45 -14.43 1.09
CA THR A 91 2.66 -14.24 -0.35
C THR A 91 3.96 -14.91 -0.76
N ARG A 92 3.85 -15.89 -1.66
CA ARG A 92 5.01 -16.54 -2.29
C ARG A 92 5.37 -15.79 -3.56
N PHE A 93 6.66 -15.61 -3.80
CA PHE A 93 7.19 -14.97 -5.00
C PHE A 93 8.50 -15.63 -5.43
N HIS A 94 8.97 -15.32 -6.64
CA HIS A 94 10.24 -15.80 -7.16
C HIS A 94 11.15 -14.64 -7.55
N VAL A 95 12.46 -14.85 -7.41
CA VAL A 95 13.52 -13.97 -7.93
C VAL A 95 14.61 -14.87 -8.50
N ASN A 96 14.87 -14.76 -9.81
CA ASN A 96 15.86 -15.59 -10.52
C ASN A 96 15.70 -17.09 -10.22
N ASP A 97 14.47 -17.61 -10.38
CA ASP A 97 14.09 -19.02 -10.12
C ASP A 97 14.18 -19.49 -8.65
N ILE A 98 14.53 -18.60 -7.72
CA ILE A 98 14.55 -18.88 -6.28
C ILE A 98 13.21 -18.47 -5.67
N SER A 99 12.55 -19.39 -4.96
CA SER A 99 11.29 -19.14 -4.27
C SER A 99 11.50 -18.53 -2.90
N PHE A 100 10.78 -17.44 -2.63
CA PHE A 100 10.72 -16.77 -1.34
C PHE A 100 9.28 -16.61 -0.86
N CYS A 101 9.12 -16.29 0.41
CA CYS A 101 7.83 -16.06 1.05
C CYS A 101 7.91 -14.85 2.00
N THR A 102 6.86 -14.03 2.02
CA THR A 102 6.65 -12.97 3.01
C THR A 102 5.33 -13.16 3.74
N PRO A 103 5.25 -12.88 5.06
CA PRO A 103 3.99 -12.94 5.81
C PRO A 103 2.99 -11.86 5.38
N LEU A 104 3.43 -10.83 4.64
CA LEU A 104 2.56 -9.79 4.14
C LEU A 104 1.67 -10.31 2.99
N ARG A 105 0.38 -9.96 3.04
CA ARG A 105 -0.61 -10.44 2.08
C ARG A 105 -0.69 -9.54 0.84
N GLY A 106 -0.84 -10.19 -0.31
CA GLY A 106 -1.13 -9.53 -1.57
C GLY A 106 0.05 -9.48 -2.53
N TYR A 107 -0.26 -9.54 -3.83
CA TYR A 107 0.76 -9.62 -4.88
C TYR A 107 1.75 -8.44 -4.84
N HIS A 108 1.26 -7.23 -4.52
CA HIS A 108 2.07 -6.03 -4.39
C HIS A 108 3.12 -6.15 -3.26
N GLN A 109 2.83 -6.92 -2.20
CA GLN A 109 3.82 -7.19 -1.15
C GLN A 109 4.86 -8.20 -1.59
N GLY A 110 4.48 -9.19 -2.40
CA GLY A 110 5.45 -10.06 -3.08
C GLY A 110 6.39 -9.26 -3.99
N MET A 111 5.88 -8.29 -4.73
CA MET A 111 6.71 -7.38 -5.54
C MET A 111 7.62 -6.50 -4.69
N ASN A 112 7.12 -5.93 -3.59
CA ASN A 112 7.94 -5.15 -2.66
C ASN A 112 9.07 -6.00 -2.07
N ALA A 113 8.75 -7.22 -1.63
CA ALA A 113 9.72 -8.16 -1.10
C ALA A 113 10.76 -8.58 -2.15
N ALA A 114 10.33 -8.83 -3.39
CA ALA A 114 11.23 -9.15 -4.50
C ALA A 114 12.24 -8.02 -4.77
N ILE A 115 11.80 -6.76 -4.72
CA ILE A 115 12.70 -5.61 -4.86
C ILE A 115 13.68 -5.51 -3.69
N SER A 116 13.26 -5.83 -2.47
CA SER A 116 14.17 -5.94 -1.33
C SER A 116 15.20 -7.05 -1.54
N VAL A 117 14.80 -8.22 -2.05
CA VAL A 117 15.74 -9.32 -2.38
C VAL A 117 16.74 -8.89 -3.44
N LEU A 118 16.30 -8.24 -4.53
CA LEU A 118 17.21 -7.70 -5.55
C LEU A 118 18.21 -6.71 -4.95
N SER A 119 17.72 -5.83 -4.07
CA SER A 119 18.53 -4.81 -3.41
C SER A 119 19.61 -5.42 -2.51
N ILE A 120 19.29 -6.49 -1.78
CA ILE A 120 20.24 -7.18 -0.92
C ILE A 120 21.25 -7.99 -1.72
N ASN A 121 20.80 -8.75 -2.73
CA ASN A 121 21.71 -9.50 -3.61
C ASN A 121 22.69 -8.59 -4.36
N HIS A 122 22.29 -7.36 -4.69
CA HIS A 122 23.18 -6.38 -5.29
C HIS A 122 24.17 -5.79 -4.28
N PHE A 123 23.69 -5.45 -3.08
CA PHE A 123 24.50 -4.86 -2.02
C PHE A 123 25.56 -5.83 -1.50
N ASP A 124 25.16 -7.07 -1.24
CA ASP A 124 25.99 -8.13 -0.68
C ASP A 124 25.60 -9.48 -1.30
N PRO A 125 26.30 -9.90 -2.37
CA PRO A 125 26.06 -11.18 -3.05
C PRO A 125 26.39 -12.42 -2.20
N GLU A 126 27.09 -12.27 -1.07
CA GLU A 126 27.48 -13.39 -0.21
C GLU A 126 26.36 -13.78 0.78
N ILE A 127 25.35 -12.92 0.97
CA ILE A 127 24.22 -13.24 1.84
C ILE A 127 23.42 -14.40 1.25
N SER A 128 23.31 -15.47 2.03
CA SER A 128 22.61 -16.68 1.60
C SER A 128 21.10 -16.46 1.44
N THR A 129 20.51 -17.22 0.52
CA THR A 129 19.04 -17.29 0.32
C THR A 129 18.30 -17.58 1.63
N GLU A 130 18.82 -18.46 2.48
CA GLU A 130 18.21 -18.81 3.77
C GLU A 130 18.20 -17.61 4.72
N THR A 131 19.26 -16.81 4.70
CA THR A 131 19.37 -15.59 5.53
C THR A 131 18.37 -14.54 5.08
N ILE A 132 18.24 -14.34 3.76
CA ILE A 132 17.23 -13.44 3.18
C ILE A 132 15.82 -13.92 3.54
N GLN A 133 15.52 -15.21 3.36
CA GLN A 133 14.22 -15.78 3.71
C GLN A 133 13.91 -15.63 5.21
N LYS A 134 14.90 -15.85 6.09
CA LYS A 134 14.74 -15.64 7.54
C LYS A 134 14.40 -14.18 7.85
N GLY A 135 15.04 -13.23 7.17
CA GLY A 135 14.71 -11.80 7.28
C GLY A 135 13.29 -11.50 6.86
N LEU A 136 12.86 -12.02 5.70
CA LEU A 136 11.50 -11.87 5.19
C LEU A 136 10.43 -12.45 6.13
N SER A 137 10.71 -13.60 6.74
CA SER A 137 9.77 -14.26 7.67
C SER A 137 9.50 -13.45 8.94
N ASN A 138 10.37 -12.51 9.31
CA ASN A 138 10.23 -11.67 10.50
C ASN A 138 9.59 -10.30 10.23
N VAL A 139 9.15 -10.04 8.99
CA VAL A 139 8.53 -8.76 8.63
C VAL A 139 7.16 -8.64 9.30
N SER A 140 6.98 -7.63 10.16
CA SER A 140 5.67 -7.14 10.59
C SER A 140 5.46 -5.74 10.04
N TRP A 141 4.33 -5.52 9.37
CA TRP A 141 3.95 -4.22 8.82
C TRP A 141 2.48 -3.90 9.10
N PRO A 142 2.21 -3.28 10.25
CA PRO A 142 0.85 -2.97 10.68
C PRO A 142 0.07 -2.16 9.64
N GLY A 143 -1.20 -2.51 9.46
CA GLY A 143 -2.09 -1.83 8.52
C GLY A 143 -1.74 -2.01 7.05
N ARG A 144 -1.07 -3.12 6.68
CA ARG A 144 -0.86 -3.54 5.29
C ARG A 144 -1.61 -4.83 5.02
N LEU A 145 -2.86 -4.69 4.58
CA LEU A 145 -3.83 -5.77 4.38
C LEU A 145 -3.83 -6.76 5.55
N GLN A 146 -3.77 -6.21 6.76
CA GLN A 146 -3.63 -6.95 8.00
C GLN A 146 -4.97 -7.59 8.36
N GLN A 147 -4.96 -8.88 8.66
CA GLN A 147 -6.16 -9.57 9.14
C GLN A 147 -6.41 -9.18 10.60
N MET A 148 -7.62 -8.72 10.90
CA MET A 148 -8.00 -8.16 12.19
C MET A 148 -8.70 -9.15 13.11
N ASP A 149 -9.16 -10.28 12.58
CA ASP A 149 -9.82 -11.33 13.34
C ASP A 149 -9.33 -12.70 12.84
N PRO A 150 -8.98 -13.64 13.74
CA PRO A 150 -8.46 -14.96 13.34
C PRO A 150 -9.50 -15.84 12.64
N ILE A 151 -10.80 -15.56 12.82
CA ILE A 151 -11.91 -16.36 12.29
C ILE A 151 -12.65 -15.58 11.20
N LYS A 152 -12.98 -14.31 11.44
CA LYS A 152 -13.73 -13.49 10.50
C LYS A 152 -12.82 -12.88 9.43
N PRO A 153 -13.26 -12.78 8.16
CA PRO A 153 -12.48 -12.19 7.08
C PRO A 153 -12.52 -10.65 7.14
N ILE A 154 -11.97 -10.06 8.20
CA ILE A 154 -11.87 -8.61 8.39
C ILE A 154 -10.42 -8.20 8.16
N TYR A 155 -10.21 -7.23 7.28
CA TYR A 155 -8.87 -6.73 6.93
C TYR A 155 -8.78 -5.22 7.08
N TYR A 156 -7.60 -4.75 7.47
CA TYR A 156 -7.27 -3.33 7.57
C TYR A 156 -6.08 -2.98 6.66
N ASP A 157 -6.23 -1.91 5.87
CA ASP A 157 -5.14 -1.33 5.08
C ASP A 157 -5.12 0.20 5.12
N VAL A 158 -3.94 0.79 5.33
CA VAL A 158 -3.75 2.25 5.35
C VAL A 158 -3.81 2.92 3.97
N ALA A 159 -4.03 2.16 2.90
CA ALA A 159 -4.17 2.68 1.54
C ALA A 159 -5.26 3.73 1.46
N HIS A 160 -4.89 4.85 0.86
CA HIS A 160 -5.67 6.09 0.90
C HIS A 160 -5.60 6.87 -0.42
N ASN A 161 -4.95 6.29 -1.42
CA ASN A 161 -4.86 6.82 -2.76
C ASN A 161 -5.52 5.85 -3.74
N ALA A 162 -5.84 6.37 -4.94
CA ALA A 162 -6.54 5.62 -5.98
C ALA A 162 -5.85 4.28 -6.29
N HIS A 163 -4.53 4.30 -6.53
CA HIS A 163 -3.78 3.11 -6.88
C HIS A 163 -3.85 2.03 -5.78
N GLY A 164 -3.56 2.38 -4.53
CA GLY A 164 -3.57 1.42 -3.41
C GLY A 164 -4.96 0.84 -3.14
N ILE A 165 -6.00 1.67 -3.17
CA ILE A 165 -7.39 1.21 -2.99
C ILE A 165 -7.76 0.26 -4.14
N HIS A 166 -7.40 0.60 -5.38
CA HIS A 166 -7.64 -0.25 -6.54
C HIS A 166 -6.91 -1.60 -6.43
N THR A 167 -5.64 -1.59 -6.01
CA THR A 167 -4.85 -2.81 -5.73
C THR A 167 -5.57 -3.71 -4.73
N ILE A 168 -6.06 -3.16 -3.62
CA ILE A 168 -6.77 -3.92 -2.58
C ILE A 168 -8.08 -4.52 -3.11
N LEU A 169 -8.89 -3.72 -3.79
CA LEU A 169 -10.15 -4.19 -4.33
C LEU A 169 -9.97 -5.27 -5.41
N ASN A 170 -8.91 -5.19 -6.22
CA ASN A 170 -8.55 -6.28 -7.14
C ASN A 170 -8.22 -7.57 -6.40
N MET A 171 -7.50 -7.50 -5.27
CA MET A 171 -7.21 -8.69 -4.46
C MET A 171 -8.48 -9.27 -3.87
N PHE A 172 -9.35 -8.44 -3.30
CA PHE A 172 -10.64 -8.88 -2.78
C PHE A 172 -11.49 -9.57 -3.86
N ARG A 173 -11.55 -9.01 -5.08
CA ARG A 173 -12.23 -9.65 -6.22
C ARG A 173 -11.63 -11.00 -6.62
N SER A 174 -10.33 -11.20 -6.40
CA SER A 174 -9.67 -12.48 -6.68
C SER A 174 -9.90 -13.54 -5.60
N TRP A 175 -10.28 -13.13 -4.39
CA TRP A 175 -10.42 -14.01 -3.23
C TRP A 175 -11.89 -14.31 -2.89
N TRP A 176 -12.80 -13.38 -3.18
CA TRP A 176 -14.24 -13.54 -2.94
C TRP A 176 -15.06 -13.22 -4.17
N SER A 177 -16.19 -13.92 -4.30
CA SER A 177 -17.20 -13.66 -5.33
C SER A 177 -18.12 -12.48 -4.98
N LYS A 178 -18.31 -12.19 -3.68
CA LYS A 178 -19.11 -11.04 -3.23
C LYS A 178 -18.21 -9.83 -2.93
N LYS A 179 -18.81 -8.64 -3.05
CA LYS A 179 -18.17 -7.38 -2.71
C LYS A 179 -18.00 -7.23 -1.20
N PRO A 180 -16.91 -6.60 -0.72
CA PRO A 180 -16.70 -6.36 0.69
C PRO A 180 -17.71 -5.38 1.28
N LEU A 181 -17.90 -5.48 2.59
CA LEU A 181 -18.36 -4.38 3.45
C LEU A 181 -17.17 -3.46 3.75
N GLY A 182 -17.33 -2.16 3.55
CA GLY A 182 -16.26 -1.19 3.70
C GLY A 182 -16.45 -0.25 4.89
N VAL A 183 -15.38 0.07 5.61
CA VAL A 183 -15.29 1.23 6.51
C VAL A 183 -14.17 2.14 6.01
N LEU A 184 -14.53 3.35 5.60
CA LEU A 184 -13.62 4.32 4.99
C LEU A 184 -13.43 5.56 5.86
N VAL A 185 -12.17 5.94 6.05
CA VAL A 185 -11.75 7.21 6.66
C VAL A 185 -10.64 7.83 5.81
N LEU A 186 -10.78 9.09 5.37
CA LEU A 186 -9.78 9.76 4.53
C LEU A 186 -9.23 11.04 5.18
N LYS A 187 -7.98 11.38 4.86
CA LYS A 187 -7.39 12.68 5.19
C LYS A 187 -7.92 13.79 4.26
N SER A 188 -7.91 15.03 4.75
CA SER A 188 -8.46 16.22 4.07
C SER A 188 -7.78 16.59 2.75
N GLU A 189 -6.49 16.30 2.61
CA GLU A 189 -5.69 16.62 1.42
C GLU A 189 -5.90 15.62 0.26
N LYS A 190 -6.86 14.69 0.37
CA LYS A 190 -7.02 13.61 -0.61
C LYS A 190 -7.94 14.01 -1.75
N ASN A 191 -7.50 13.68 -2.96
CA ASN A 191 -8.27 13.93 -4.17
C ASN A 191 -9.37 12.87 -4.32
N ILE A 192 -10.51 13.14 -3.69
CA ILE A 192 -11.68 12.25 -3.72
C ILE A 192 -12.13 11.97 -5.16
N ASN A 193 -11.97 12.91 -6.09
CA ASN A 193 -12.35 12.71 -7.49
C ASN A 193 -11.55 11.58 -8.17
N LEU A 194 -10.32 11.30 -7.71
CA LEU A 194 -9.54 10.16 -8.20
C LEU A 194 -9.93 8.84 -7.51
N ILE A 195 -10.45 8.91 -6.28
CA ILE A 195 -10.81 7.74 -5.47
C ILE A 195 -12.25 7.28 -5.79
N ALA A 196 -13.19 8.20 -5.95
CA ALA A 196 -14.61 7.92 -6.15
C ALA A 196 -14.88 6.95 -7.33
N PRO A 197 -14.25 7.07 -8.50
CA PRO A 197 -14.43 6.11 -9.60
C PRO A 197 -14.07 4.67 -9.22
N ILE A 198 -13.10 4.47 -8.32
CA ILE A 198 -12.67 3.16 -7.86
C ILE A 198 -13.63 2.58 -6.82
N LEU A 199 -14.23 3.44 -5.99
CA LEU A 199 -15.23 3.02 -4.99
C LEU A 199 -16.56 2.65 -5.64
N LYS A 200 -16.84 3.17 -6.84
CA LYS A 200 -18.11 2.94 -7.53
C LYS A 200 -18.32 1.46 -7.78
N ASP A 201 -19.43 0.95 -7.24
CA ASP A 201 -19.83 -0.45 -7.36
C ASP A 201 -18.81 -1.47 -6.79
N SER A 202 -17.90 -1.03 -5.91
CA SER A 202 -16.86 -1.90 -5.35
C SER A 202 -17.21 -2.52 -4.00
N PHE A 203 -18.27 -2.06 -3.34
CA PHE A 203 -18.69 -2.49 -2.00
C PHE A 203 -20.15 -2.94 -2.00
N SER A 204 -20.48 -3.93 -1.17
CA SER A 204 -21.88 -4.29 -0.88
C SER A 204 -22.53 -3.23 0.01
N GLU A 205 -21.77 -2.71 0.96
CA GLU A 205 -22.08 -1.51 1.75
C GLU A 205 -20.78 -0.77 2.05
N LEU A 206 -20.83 0.56 2.00
CA LEU A 206 -19.71 1.41 2.37
C LEU A 206 -20.12 2.33 3.52
N ILE A 207 -19.49 2.17 4.66
CA ILE A 207 -19.64 3.04 5.82
C ILE A 207 -18.53 4.09 5.78
N VAL A 208 -18.90 5.35 5.96
CA VAL A 208 -17.93 6.44 6.16
C VAL A 208 -18.00 6.92 7.61
N THR A 209 -16.82 7.07 8.20
CA THR A 209 -16.67 7.54 9.58
C THR A 209 -15.50 8.52 9.67
N SER A 210 -15.26 9.08 10.85
CA SER A 210 -14.16 10.01 11.11
C SER A 210 -13.79 10.03 12.58
N LEU A 211 -12.53 10.31 12.89
CA LEU A 211 -12.09 10.66 14.23
C LEU A 211 -12.02 12.20 14.37
N PRO A 212 -12.22 12.75 15.58
CA PRO A 212 -11.95 14.15 15.88
C PRO A 212 -10.43 14.39 15.94
N ASP A 213 -9.78 14.32 14.76
CA ASP A 213 -8.33 14.48 14.60
C ASP A 213 -8.01 15.56 13.54
N VAL A 214 -6.90 16.25 13.72
CA VAL A 214 -6.47 17.32 12.82
C VAL A 214 -5.97 16.72 11.51
N GLY A 215 -6.79 16.84 10.47
CA GLY A 215 -6.44 16.45 9.11
C GLY A 215 -7.23 15.26 8.58
N ILE A 216 -8.19 14.72 9.33
CA ILE A 216 -9.20 13.77 8.83
C ILE A 216 -10.42 14.54 8.30
N ILE A 217 -11.00 14.09 7.19
CA ILE A 217 -12.24 14.66 6.66
C ILE A 217 -13.39 14.31 7.62
N PRO A 218 -14.19 15.28 8.08
CA PRO A 218 -15.37 14.99 8.88
C PRO A 218 -16.31 14.04 8.14
N ALA A 219 -16.86 13.03 8.83
CA ALA A 219 -17.70 11.99 8.22
C ALA A 219 -18.83 12.56 7.34
N GLU A 220 -19.45 13.66 7.78
CA GLU A 220 -20.51 14.35 7.04
C GLU A 220 -20.01 14.96 5.71
N THR A 221 -18.81 15.53 5.71
CA THR A 221 -18.21 16.11 4.50
C THR A 221 -17.84 15.01 3.51
N LEU A 222 -17.24 13.93 4.00
CA LEU A 222 -16.88 12.76 3.18
C LEU A 222 -18.14 12.12 2.57
N TRP A 223 -19.16 11.88 3.40
CA TRP A 223 -20.44 11.33 2.98
C TRP A 223 -21.11 12.18 1.89
N LYS A 224 -21.24 13.50 2.10
CA LYS A 224 -21.81 14.42 1.10
C LYS A 224 -21.04 14.37 -0.22
N THR A 225 -19.72 14.37 -0.14
CA THR A 225 -18.86 14.36 -1.33
C THR A 225 -19.03 13.06 -2.12
N LEU A 226 -18.93 11.91 -1.47
CA LEU A 226 -19.12 10.61 -2.12
C LEU A 226 -20.54 10.42 -2.68
N THR A 227 -21.56 10.87 -1.95
CA THR A 227 -22.95 10.85 -2.42
C THR A 227 -23.12 11.67 -3.69
N ARG A 228 -22.51 12.86 -3.76
CA ARG A 228 -22.54 13.72 -4.96
C ARG A 228 -21.85 13.08 -6.17
N GLU A 229 -20.78 12.32 -5.93
CA GLU A 229 -20.09 11.51 -6.96
C GLU A 229 -20.86 10.23 -7.34
N GLY A 230 -22.04 10.00 -6.76
CA GLY A 230 -22.89 8.85 -7.05
C GLY A 230 -22.42 7.55 -6.39
N ILE A 231 -21.72 7.63 -5.26
CA ILE A 231 -21.24 6.49 -4.50
C ILE A 231 -22.17 6.27 -3.29
N PRO A 232 -22.98 5.19 -3.27
CA PRO A 232 -23.83 4.87 -2.12
C PRO A 232 -22.98 4.61 -0.89
N CYS A 233 -23.24 5.34 0.20
CA CYS A 233 -22.57 5.14 1.48
C CYS A 233 -23.44 5.57 2.67
N THR A 234 -23.21 4.91 3.80
CA THR A 234 -23.85 5.20 5.10
C THR A 234 -22.88 6.00 5.96
N MET A 235 -23.35 7.09 6.58
CA MET A 235 -22.52 7.85 7.53
C MET A 235 -22.75 7.34 8.96
N ILE A 236 -21.67 6.91 9.62
CA ILE A 236 -21.67 6.62 11.07
C ILE A 236 -20.56 7.46 11.70
N LYS A 237 -20.94 8.42 12.56
CA LYS A 237 -19.98 9.39 13.14
C LYS A 237 -19.00 8.74 14.11
N ASP A 238 -19.47 7.79 14.91
CA ASP A 238 -18.66 7.10 15.90
C ASP A 238 -17.93 5.91 15.25
N VAL A 239 -16.59 5.92 15.34
CA VAL A 239 -15.75 4.88 14.75
C VAL A 239 -16.03 3.50 15.35
N ASN A 240 -16.28 3.40 16.66
CA ASN A 240 -16.51 2.13 17.31
C ASN A 240 -17.85 1.55 16.89
N ILE A 241 -18.87 2.39 16.71
CA ILE A 241 -20.15 1.94 16.15
C ILE A 241 -19.96 1.43 14.72
N ALA A 242 -19.19 2.15 13.88
CA ALA A 242 -18.90 1.72 12.51
C ALA A 242 -18.16 0.36 12.46
N LEU A 243 -17.18 0.17 13.34
CA LEU A 243 -16.43 -1.08 13.46
C LEU A 243 -17.29 -2.23 14.01
N THR A 244 -18.16 -1.97 14.99
CA THR A 244 -19.15 -2.94 15.48
C THR A 244 -20.10 -3.36 14.37
N THR A 245 -20.67 -2.41 13.63
CA THR A 245 -21.56 -2.70 12.49
C THR A 245 -20.86 -3.56 11.45
N LEU A 246 -19.61 -3.24 11.10
CA LEU A 246 -18.81 -4.09 10.20
C LEU A 246 -18.65 -5.50 10.78
N ASN A 247 -18.19 -5.62 12.02
CA ASN A 247 -17.90 -6.89 12.68
C ASN A 247 -19.12 -7.82 12.81
N GLU A 248 -20.32 -7.26 12.98
CA GLU A 248 -21.57 -7.99 13.08
C GLU A 248 -22.11 -8.49 11.73
N ASN A 249 -21.79 -7.81 10.62
CA ASN A 249 -22.37 -8.08 9.31
C ASN A 249 -21.43 -8.83 8.34
N VAL A 250 -20.15 -8.96 8.66
CA VAL A 250 -19.22 -9.78 7.87
C VAL A 250 -19.55 -11.26 7.95
N SER A 251 -19.25 -11.98 6.87
CA SER A 251 -19.39 -13.43 6.77
C SER A 251 -18.27 -14.00 5.90
N ASN A 252 -18.11 -15.32 5.87
CA ASN A 252 -17.08 -15.97 5.04
C ASN A 252 -17.18 -15.60 3.55
N ASP A 253 -18.39 -15.34 3.05
CA ASP A 253 -18.59 -14.91 1.66
C ASP A 253 -18.47 -13.38 1.48
N THR A 254 -18.73 -12.59 2.53
CA THR A 254 -18.78 -11.12 2.47
C THR A 254 -17.73 -10.55 3.42
N PRO A 255 -16.51 -10.30 2.92
CA PRO A 255 -15.40 -9.87 3.76
C PRO A 255 -15.55 -8.41 4.20
N GLY A 256 -14.87 -8.04 5.29
CA GLY A 256 -14.78 -6.68 5.78
C GLY A 256 -13.47 -6.02 5.37
N LEU A 257 -13.53 -4.77 4.93
CA LEU A 257 -12.36 -3.95 4.61
C LEU A 257 -12.45 -2.61 5.34
N ILE A 258 -11.49 -2.36 6.22
CA ILE A 258 -11.27 -1.06 6.86
C ILE A 258 -10.11 -0.39 6.15
N PHE A 259 -10.27 0.86 5.69
CA PHE A 259 -9.22 1.50 4.89
C PHE A 259 -9.27 3.04 4.87
N GLY A 260 -8.22 3.64 4.31
CA GLY A 260 -8.20 5.05 3.92
C GLY A 260 -7.28 5.97 4.73
N SER A 261 -6.76 5.54 5.88
CA SER A 261 -5.82 6.35 6.66
C SER A 261 -5.07 5.53 7.69
N HIS A 262 -3.82 5.90 7.99
CA HIS A 262 -3.09 5.37 9.15
C HIS A 262 -3.48 6.07 10.46
N TYR A 263 -4.10 7.26 10.42
CA TYR A 263 -4.49 8.01 11.62
C TYR A 263 -5.60 7.32 12.43
N ILE A 264 -6.35 6.41 11.81
CA ILE A 264 -7.37 5.59 12.48
C ILE A 264 -6.80 4.29 13.04
N ALA A 265 -5.52 3.97 12.81
CA ALA A 265 -4.91 2.72 13.25
C ALA A 265 -5.10 2.50 14.76
N ASN A 266 -5.00 3.56 15.57
CA ASN A 266 -5.14 3.44 17.02
C ASN A 266 -6.51 2.88 17.42
N ALA A 267 -7.58 3.53 16.96
CA ALA A 267 -8.94 3.12 17.26
C ALA A 267 -9.26 1.71 16.75
N ILE A 268 -8.75 1.34 15.57
CA ILE A 268 -8.95 0.01 15.00
C ILE A 268 -8.26 -1.06 15.84
N PHE A 269 -6.98 -0.87 16.19
CA PHE A 269 -6.24 -1.86 16.95
C PHE A 269 -6.75 -1.97 18.38
N GLU A 270 -7.15 -0.88 19.02
CA GLU A 270 -7.84 -0.92 20.32
C GLU A 270 -9.14 -1.75 20.24
N PHE A 271 -9.97 -1.50 19.22
CA PHE A 271 -11.22 -2.24 19.01
C PHE A 271 -10.99 -3.75 18.85
N PHE A 272 -9.99 -4.14 18.06
CA PHE A 272 -9.64 -5.55 17.83
C PHE A 272 -8.64 -6.12 18.85
N SER A 273 -8.33 -5.38 19.93
CA SER A 273 -7.40 -5.80 20.99
C SER A 273 -5.97 -6.12 20.52
N PHE A 274 -5.47 -5.43 19.49
CA PHE A 274 -4.05 -5.41 19.12
C PHE A 274 -3.31 -4.37 19.98
N SER A 275 -2.25 -4.78 20.68
CA SER A 275 -1.48 -3.89 21.53
C SER A 275 -0.37 -3.19 20.73
N PHE A 276 -0.39 -1.86 20.69
CA PHE A 276 0.75 -1.08 20.19
C PHE A 276 1.98 -1.17 21.11
N ASP A 277 1.74 -1.23 22.43
CA ASP A 277 2.79 -1.13 23.45
C ASP A 277 3.71 -2.35 23.50
N ASN A 278 3.23 -3.52 23.10
CA ASN A 278 4.03 -4.75 23.15
C ASN A 278 4.85 -5.01 21.88
N GLY A 279 4.70 -4.18 20.84
CA GLY A 279 5.32 -4.43 19.53
C GLY A 279 4.88 -5.75 18.87
N VAL A 280 3.90 -6.44 19.46
CA VAL A 280 3.26 -7.64 18.92
C VAL A 280 2.01 -7.18 18.20
N ILE A 281 2.19 -6.99 16.89
CA ILE A 281 1.13 -6.79 15.91
C ILE A 281 1.16 -7.96 14.94
#